data_AF-A0A090VUY8-F1
#
_entry.id   AF-A0A090VUY8-F1
#
_cell.length_a   1.000
_cell.length_b   1.000
_cell.length_c   1.000
_cell.angle_alpha   90.00
_cell.angle_beta   90.00
_cell.angle_gamma   90.00
#
_symmetry.space_group_name_H-M   'P 1'
#
loop_
_entity.id
_entity.type
_entity.pdbx_description
1 polymer ?
#
loop_
_entity_poly.entity_id
_entity_poly.type
_entity_poly.pdbx_seq_one_letter_code
_entity_poly.pdbx_strand_id
1 'polypeptide(L)'
;MKKIAMTCALLSSLVASSVWADAASDLKSRLDKVSSFHASFTQKVTDGSGAAVQEGQGDLWVKRPNLFNWHMTQPDESILVSDGKTLWFYNPFVEQATATNLSSATSNTPFMLIARNQTSDWQQYNIKQTGNDFVLTPKSKNGNLKQFTINVSQNGTINQFSAVEQDDQRSLYQLQSQQNGAVDPSKFTFTPPQGVTVDDQRK
;
A
#
# COMPACT_ATOMS: atom_id res chain seq x y z
N MET A 1 -66.89 -31.00 -11.26
CA MET A 1 -66.16 -30.48 -12.43
C MET A 1 -65.35 -29.26 -11.99
N LYS A 2 -64.05 -29.29 -12.26
CA LYS A 2 -62.99 -28.41 -11.73
C LYS A 2 -63.14 -26.97 -12.25
N LYS A 3 -62.92 -25.95 -11.41
CA LYS A 3 -62.53 -24.61 -11.87
C LYS A 3 -61.32 -24.13 -11.05
N ILE A 4 -60.32 -23.72 -11.80
CA ILE A 4 -58.91 -23.62 -11.47
C ILE A 4 -58.64 -22.26 -10.82
N ALA A 5 -57.91 -22.27 -9.71
CA ALA A 5 -57.41 -21.08 -9.04
C ALA A 5 -56.34 -20.39 -9.93
N MET A 6 -56.53 -19.11 -10.23
CA MET A 6 -55.54 -18.25 -10.88
C MET A 6 -54.52 -17.81 -9.84
N THR A 7 -53.36 -18.45 -9.85
CA THR A 7 -52.22 -18.12 -9.01
C THR A 7 -51.54 -16.85 -9.53
N CYS A 8 -51.57 -15.77 -8.75
CA CYS A 8 -50.75 -14.58 -8.97
C CYS A 8 -49.28 -14.93 -8.72
N ALA A 9 -48.46 -14.97 -9.77
CA ALA A 9 -47.01 -15.02 -9.63
C ALA A 9 -46.46 -13.59 -9.62
N LEU A 10 -46.23 -13.04 -8.43
CA LEU A 10 -45.33 -11.89 -8.26
C LEU A 10 -43.90 -12.36 -8.55
N LEU A 11 -43.36 -12.00 -9.72
CA LEU A 11 -41.92 -12.06 -9.97
C LEU A 11 -41.24 -10.98 -9.14
N SER A 12 -40.73 -11.35 -7.96
CA SER A 12 -39.81 -10.52 -7.18
C SER A 12 -38.47 -10.45 -7.92
N SER A 13 -38.22 -9.33 -8.61
CA SER A 13 -36.89 -8.99 -9.12
C SER A 13 -35.94 -8.78 -7.93
N LEU A 14 -35.09 -9.78 -7.67
CA LEU A 14 -33.93 -9.64 -6.79
C LEU A 14 -32.96 -8.66 -7.42
N VAL A 15 -33.06 -7.40 -7.01
CA VAL A 15 -32.05 -6.38 -7.32
C VAL A 15 -30.81 -6.74 -6.50
N ALA A 16 -29.78 -7.28 -7.17
CA ALA A 16 -28.51 -7.60 -6.54
C ALA A 16 -27.82 -6.29 -6.11
N SER A 17 -27.93 -5.95 -4.84
CA SER A 17 -27.29 -4.79 -4.24
C SER A 17 -25.76 -4.95 -4.25
N SER A 18 -25.12 -4.28 -5.20
CA SER A 18 -23.74 -3.75 -5.18
C SER A 18 -22.78 -4.23 -4.07
N VAL A 19 -21.92 -5.19 -4.42
CA VAL A 19 -20.77 -5.79 -3.67
C VAL A 19 -19.60 -4.79 -3.40
N TRP A 20 -19.83 -3.48 -3.53
CA TRP A 20 -18.75 -2.48 -3.49
C TRP A 20 -18.35 -2.03 -2.08
N ALA A 21 -19.26 -2.10 -1.09
CA ALA A 21 -18.96 -1.73 0.29
C ALA A 21 -18.17 -2.81 1.05
N ASP A 22 -18.24 -4.07 0.59
CA ASP A 22 -17.64 -5.22 1.25
C ASP A 22 -16.10 -5.23 1.09
N ALA A 23 -15.60 -5.05 -0.14
CA ALA A 23 -14.17 -5.17 -0.44
C ALA A 23 -13.28 -4.19 0.34
N ALA A 24 -13.71 -2.94 0.50
CA ALA A 24 -12.95 -1.95 1.27
C ALA A 24 -12.93 -2.28 2.77
N SER A 25 -14.07 -2.74 3.29
CA SER A 25 -14.19 -3.17 4.69
C SER A 25 -13.36 -4.43 4.96
N ASP A 26 -13.40 -5.42 4.05
CA ASP A 26 -12.61 -6.66 4.17
C ASP A 26 -11.11 -6.38 4.06
N LEU A 27 -10.67 -5.56 3.10
CA LEU A 27 -9.28 -5.12 2.99
C LEU A 27 -8.80 -4.51 4.31
N LYS A 28 -9.55 -3.54 4.83
CA LYS A 28 -9.21 -2.86 6.09
C LYS A 28 -9.15 -3.86 7.25
N SER A 29 -10.16 -4.72 7.37
CA SER A 29 -10.27 -5.76 8.41
C SER A 29 -9.11 -6.74 8.38
N ARG A 30 -8.67 -7.18 7.19
CA ARG A 30 -7.48 -8.03 7.06
C ARG A 30 -6.22 -7.30 7.52
N LEU A 31 -6.03 -6.05 7.10
CA LEU A 31 -4.87 -5.25 7.49
C LEU A 31 -4.87 -4.90 8.99
N ASP A 32 -6.04 -4.78 9.62
CA ASP A 32 -6.18 -4.54 11.07
C ASP A 32 -5.68 -5.71 11.94
N LYS A 33 -5.60 -6.93 11.38
CA LYS A 33 -5.12 -8.13 12.12
C LYS A 33 -3.62 -8.10 12.43
N VAL A 34 -2.87 -7.24 11.74
CA VAL A 34 -1.43 -7.08 11.95
C VAL A 34 -1.19 -5.63 12.32
N SER A 35 -0.77 -5.32 13.54
CA SER A 35 -0.46 -3.93 13.93
C SER A 35 0.99 -3.56 13.60
N SER A 36 1.90 -4.53 13.57
CA SER A 36 3.29 -4.35 13.19
C SER A 36 3.88 -5.63 12.61
N PHE A 37 4.81 -5.47 11.67
CA PHE A 37 5.52 -6.58 11.04
C PHE A 37 6.89 -6.16 10.50
N HIS A 38 7.74 -7.16 10.27
CA HIS A 38 8.93 -7.07 9.42
C HIS A 38 8.78 -8.06 8.26
N ALA A 39 9.30 -7.71 7.09
CA ALA A 39 9.39 -8.60 5.93
C ALA A 39 10.57 -8.19 5.05
N SER A 40 11.17 -9.13 4.35
CA SER A 40 12.02 -8.81 3.20
C SER A 40 11.16 -8.58 1.97
N PHE A 41 11.67 -7.86 0.98
CA PHE A 41 10.99 -7.69 -0.29
C PHE A 41 11.93 -7.79 -1.50
N THR A 42 11.36 -8.16 -2.64
CA THR A 42 11.92 -7.90 -3.96
C THR A 42 11.04 -6.90 -4.69
N GLN A 43 11.67 -6.00 -5.43
CA GLN A 43 11.01 -5.02 -6.29
C GLN A 43 11.34 -5.33 -7.75
N LYS A 44 10.35 -5.16 -8.61
CA LYS A 44 10.52 -5.09 -10.06
C LYS A 44 9.80 -3.86 -10.60
N VAL A 45 10.52 -3.02 -11.32
CA VAL A 45 10.00 -1.85 -12.02
C VAL A 45 10.04 -2.12 -13.52
N THR A 46 8.91 -1.92 -14.19
CA THR A 46 8.80 -2.00 -15.65
C THR A 46 8.21 -0.72 -16.22
N ASP A 47 8.61 -0.35 -17.43
CA ASP A 47 7.97 0.75 -18.16
C ASP A 47 6.63 0.33 -18.79
N GLY A 48 5.95 1.27 -19.47
CA GLY A 48 4.66 1.01 -20.13
C GLY A 48 4.71 0.02 -21.29
N SER A 49 5.90 -0.32 -21.81
CA SER A 49 6.09 -1.39 -22.81
C SER A 49 6.23 -2.78 -22.16
N GLY A 50 6.43 -2.81 -20.83
CA GLY A 50 6.72 -4.02 -20.05
C GLY A 50 8.21 -4.35 -19.96
N ALA A 51 9.10 -3.50 -20.48
CA ALA A 51 10.53 -3.68 -20.36
C ALA A 51 10.97 -3.43 -18.90
N ALA A 52 11.89 -4.25 -18.40
CA ALA A 52 12.44 -4.07 -17.06
C ALA A 52 13.31 -2.82 -17.00
N VAL A 53 13.01 -1.94 -16.06
CA VAL A 53 13.76 -0.69 -15.80
C VAL A 53 14.73 -0.90 -14.65
N GLN A 54 14.25 -1.53 -13.59
CA GLN A 54 15.03 -1.78 -12.38
C GLN A 54 14.47 -2.99 -11.65
N GLU A 55 15.36 -3.75 -11.00
CA GLU A 55 14.99 -4.73 -9.99
C GLU A 55 15.71 -4.35 -8.70
N GLY A 56 15.17 -4.72 -7.55
CA GLY A 56 15.75 -4.36 -6.26
C GLY A 56 15.30 -5.29 -5.16
N GLN A 57 15.92 -5.18 -4.00
CA GLN A 57 15.54 -5.94 -2.81
C GLN A 57 15.89 -5.17 -1.55
N GLY A 58 15.25 -5.55 -0.45
CA GLY A 58 15.47 -4.90 0.82
C GLY A 58 14.59 -5.44 1.93
N ASP A 59 14.49 -4.63 2.98
CA ASP A 59 13.74 -4.94 4.18
C ASP A 59 12.71 -3.86 4.47
N LEU A 60 11.58 -4.29 5.01
CA LEU A 60 10.48 -3.45 5.39
C LEU A 60 10.06 -3.72 6.83
N TRP A 61 10.04 -2.67 7.64
CA TRP A 61 9.44 -2.66 8.96
C TRP A 61 8.22 -1.74 8.97
N VAL A 62 7.12 -2.18 9.57
CA VAL A 62 5.90 -1.39 9.70
C VAL A 62 5.38 -1.49 11.13
N LYS A 63 4.93 -0.36 11.66
CA LYS A 63 4.10 -0.29 12.85
C LYS A 63 2.99 0.73 12.63
N ARG A 64 1.76 0.25 12.64
CA ARG A 64 0.58 1.07 12.43
C ARG A 64 0.26 1.91 13.67
N PRO A 65 -0.27 3.13 13.49
CA PRO A 65 -0.35 3.86 12.22
C PRO A 65 0.99 4.54 11.89
N ASN A 66 1.31 4.64 10.60
CA ASN A 66 2.26 5.60 10.02
C ASN A 66 3.76 5.41 10.29
N LEU A 67 4.18 4.48 11.14
CA LEU A 67 5.59 4.19 11.34
C LEU A 67 6.04 3.12 10.36
N PHE A 68 7.11 3.40 9.64
CA PHE A 68 7.73 2.41 8.79
C PHE A 68 9.19 2.75 8.55
N ASN A 69 9.94 1.72 8.17
CA ASN A 69 11.30 1.83 7.67
C ASN A 69 11.37 0.92 6.46
N TRP A 70 11.57 1.53 5.30
CA TRP A 70 11.80 0.87 4.05
C TRP A 70 13.27 1.03 3.71
N HIS A 71 14.02 -0.07 3.72
CA HIS A 71 15.44 -0.08 3.45
C HIS A 71 15.71 -0.91 2.21
N MET A 72 15.94 -0.24 1.08
CA MET A 72 16.44 -0.89 -0.13
C MET A 72 17.94 -1.10 0.03
N THR A 73 18.41 -2.32 -0.20
CA THR A 73 19.84 -2.68 -0.09
C THR A 73 20.50 -2.96 -1.43
N GLN A 74 19.70 -3.21 -2.48
CA GLN A 74 20.17 -3.46 -3.84
C GLN A 74 19.19 -2.90 -4.87
N PRO A 75 19.69 -2.50 -6.06
CA PRO A 75 21.10 -2.39 -6.44
C PRO A 75 21.78 -1.21 -5.74
N ASP A 76 21.03 -0.13 -5.56
CA ASP A 76 21.47 1.07 -4.86
C ASP A 76 20.77 1.15 -3.51
N GLU A 77 21.56 1.42 -2.46
CA GLU A 77 21.02 1.55 -1.12
C GLU A 77 20.18 2.83 -0.99
N SER A 78 19.01 2.71 -0.40
CA SER A 78 18.19 3.88 -0.02
C SER A 78 17.31 3.56 1.18
N ILE A 79 17.06 4.56 2.00
CA ILE A 79 16.31 4.42 3.24
C ILE A 79 15.17 5.42 3.24
N LEU A 80 13.95 4.94 3.43
CA LEU A 80 12.76 5.76 3.64
C LEU A 80 12.16 5.44 5.01
N VAL A 81 12.30 6.36 5.95
CA VAL A 81 11.87 6.19 7.35
C VAL A 81 10.79 7.21 7.70
N SER A 82 9.73 6.74 8.34
CA SER A 82 8.72 7.59 8.95
C SER A 82 8.70 7.40 10.45
N ASP A 83 8.90 8.52 11.16
CA ASP A 83 8.73 8.63 12.62
C ASP A 83 7.26 8.93 13.02
N GLY A 84 6.36 8.95 12.05
CA GLY A 84 4.94 9.27 12.22
C GLY A 84 4.60 10.74 12.00
N LYS A 85 5.61 11.62 11.90
CA LYS A 85 5.47 13.05 11.60
C LYS A 85 6.36 13.50 10.45
N THR A 86 7.62 13.08 10.46
CA THR A 86 8.62 13.34 9.43
C THR A 86 8.79 12.11 8.56
N LEU A 87 8.83 12.33 7.25
CA LEU A 87 9.32 11.35 6.29
C LEU A 87 10.76 11.73 5.92
N TRP A 88 11.68 10.82 6.23
CA TRP A 88 13.09 10.91 5.88
C TRP A 88 13.35 10.04 4.68
N PHE A 89 13.92 10.62 3.63
CA PHE A 89 14.54 9.88 2.54
C PHE A 89 16.04 10.07 2.62
N TYR A 90 16.81 8.98 2.63
CA TYR A 90 18.26 9.02 2.69
C TYR A 90 18.85 8.18 1.57
N ASN A 91 19.78 8.78 0.83
CA ASN A 91 20.57 8.14 -0.19
C ASN A 91 22.06 8.17 0.26
N PRO A 92 22.62 7.02 0.68
CA PRO A 92 24.02 6.93 1.08
C PRO A 92 25.01 7.28 -0.03
N PHE A 93 24.70 6.99 -1.30
CA PHE A 93 25.63 7.18 -2.41
C PHE A 93 26.00 8.66 -2.62
N VAL A 94 25.06 9.56 -2.39
CA VAL A 94 25.26 11.02 -2.49
C VAL A 94 25.38 11.69 -1.11
N GLU A 95 25.43 10.92 -0.03
CA GLU A 95 25.49 11.41 1.34
C GLU A 95 24.44 12.50 1.64
N GLN A 96 23.19 12.29 1.17
CA GLN A 96 22.12 13.27 1.31
C GLN A 96 20.86 12.67 1.93
N ALA A 97 20.30 13.37 2.90
CA ALA A 97 18.99 13.08 3.47
C ALA A 97 18.02 14.25 3.23
N THR A 98 16.77 13.93 2.88
CA THR A 98 15.68 14.91 2.75
C THR A 98 14.64 14.65 3.83
N ALA A 99 14.23 15.70 4.53
CA ALA A 99 13.15 15.65 5.52
C ALA A 99 11.90 16.36 5.00
N THR A 100 10.76 15.68 5.00
CA THR A 100 9.46 16.27 4.61
C THR A 100 8.40 15.98 5.68
N ASN A 101 7.36 16.82 5.73
CA ASN A 101 6.19 16.53 6.57
C ASN A 101 5.46 15.31 6.01
N LEU A 102 5.25 14.28 6.82
CA LEU A 102 4.60 13.03 6.40
C LEU A 102 3.23 13.29 5.78
N SER A 103 2.47 14.22 6.34
CA SER A 103 1.16 14.64 5.83
C SER A 103 1.22 15.10 4.36
N SER A 104 2.31 15.75 3.95
CA SER A 104 2.50 16.26 2.59
C SER A 104 2.95 15.17 1.61
N ALA A 105 3.65 14.15 2.08
CA ALA A 105 4.13 13.03 1.26
C ALA A 105 3.05 11.96 0.99
N THR A 106 2.04 11.86 1.86
CA THR A 106 1.07 10.76 1.84
C THR A 106 0.20 10.66 0.60
N SER A 107 0.10 11.71 -0.22
CA SER A 107 -0.74 11.72 -1.42
C SER A 107 -0.18 10.91 -2.60
N ASN A 108 1.13 10.60 -2.61
CA ASN A 108 1.82 10.10 -3.80
C ASN A 108 2.41 8.69 -3.69
N THR A 109 2.34 8.05 -2.52
CA THR A 109 3.04 6.78 -2.26
C THR A 109 2.04 5.67 -1.88
N PRO A 110 1.73 4.71 -2.77
CA PRO A 110 0.70 3.69 -2.52
C PRO A 110 0.98 2.81 -1.30
N PHE A 111 2.26 2.63 -0.95
CA PHE A 111 2.66 1.96 0.28
C PHE A 111 2.11 2.64 1.55
N MET A 112 1.97 3.97 1.56
CA MET A 112 1.40 4.69 2.70
C MET A 112 -0.03 4.28 3.02
N LEU A 113 -0.81 3.87 2.01
CA LEU A 113 -2.16 3.34 2.21
C LEU A 113 -2.12 2.08 3.11
N ILE A 114 -1.14 1.20 2.86
CA ILE A 114 -0.92 -0.02 3.65
C ILE A 114 -0.51 0.31 5.09
N ALA A 115 0.43 1.25 5.26
CA ALA A 115 0.97 1.63 6.57
C ALA A 115 -0.04 2.41 7.43
N ARG A 116 -0.92 3.20 6.81
CA ARG A 116 -1.95 4.00 7.48
C ARG A 116 -3.19 3.17 7.84
N ASN A 117 -3.65 2.33 6.90
CA ASN A 117 -4.89 1.55 6.96
C ASN A 117 -6.14 2.34 7.43
N GLN A 118 -6.32 3.56 6.91
CA GLN A 118 -7.43 4.43 7.32
C GLN A 118 -8.63 4.30 6.38
N THR A 119 -9.84 4.27 6.96
CA THR A 119 -11.09 4.22 6.19
C THR A 119 -11.21 5.41 5.23
N SER A 120 -10.77 6.61 5.63
CA SER A 120 -10.78 7.81 4.80
C SER A 120 -9.91 7.69 3.56
N ASP A 121 -8.84 6.89 3.62
CA ASP A 121 -7.95 6.67 2.48
C ASP A 121 -8.63 5.70 1.51
N TRP A 122 -9.15 4.57 2.01
CA TRP A 122 -9.85 3.57 1.19
C TRP A 122 -11.09 4.10 0.48
N GLN A 123 -11.81 5.06 1.09
CA GLN A 123 -12.98 5.71 0.48
C GLN A 123 -12.66 6.51 -0.79
N GLN A 124 -11.39 6.87 -1.02
CA GLN A 124 -10.95 7.58 -2.23
C GLN A 124 -10.77 6.65 -3.44
N TYR A 125 -10.92 5.34 -3.26
CA TYR A 125 -10.71 4.32 -4.29
C TYR A 125 -11.99 3.53 -4.56
N ASN A 126 -12.13 3.09 -5.81
CA ASN A 126 -13.01 1.98 -6.17
C ASN A 126 -12.22 0.69 -5.94
N ILE A 127 -12.68 -0.15 -5.01
CA ILE A 127 -11.98 -1.37 -4.59
C ILE A 127 -12.74 -2.58 -5.10
N LYS A 128 -12.05 -3.44 -5.87
CA LYS A 128 -12.53 -4.75 -6.30
C LYS A 128 -11.74 -5.84 -5.60
N GLN A 129 -12.40 -6.94 -5.28
CA GLN A 129 -11.79 -8.07 -4.58
C GLN A 129 -12.02 -9.36 -5.35
N THR A 130 -10.97 -10.17 -5.48
CA THR A 130 -11.01 -11.55 -5.98
C THR A 130 -10.18 -12.42 -5.05
N GLY A 131 -10.83 -13.15 -4.14
CA GLY A 131 -10.12 -13.95 -3.12
C GLY A 131 -9.28 -13.09 -2.18
N ASN A 132 -7.96 -13.16 -2.32
CA ASN A 132 -6.99 -12.37 -1.54
C ASN A 132 -6.45 -11.15 -2.30
N ASP A 133 -6.78 -11.00 -3.58
CA ASP A 133 -6.36 -9.87 -4.40
C ASP A 133 -7.36 -8.74 -4.31
N PHE A 134 -6.85 -7.54 -4.06
CA PHE A 134 -7.60 -6.28 -4.07
C PHE A 134 -7.01 -5.36 -5.13
N VAL A 135 -7.88 -4.83 -5.98
CA VAL A 135 -7.55 -3.85 -7.02
C VAL A 135 -8.21 -2.53 -6.66
N LEU A 136 -7.40 -1.50 -6.49
CA LEU A 136 -7.79 -0.16 -6.10
C LEU A 136 -7.56 0.78 -7.28
N THR A 137 -8.64 1.42 -7.74
CA THR A 137 -8.57 2.47 -8.77
C THR A 137 -9.00 3.79 -8.14
N PRO A 138 -8.16 4.85 -8.17
CA PRO A 138 -8.53 6.16 -7.65
C PRO A 138 -9.86 6.66 -8.24
N LYS A 139 -10.72 7.26 -7.41
CA LYS A 139 -11.93 7.95 -7.89
C LYS A 139 -11.61 9.28 -8.56
N SER A 140 -10.54 9.94 -8.13
CA SER A 140 -10.01 11.18 -8.72
C SER A 140 -8.93 10.87 -9.75
N LYS A 141 -8.82 11.72 -10.78
CA LYS A 141 -7.77 11.63 -11.82
C LYS A 141 -6.60 12.59 -11.60
N ASN A 142 -6.58 13.32 -10.49
CA ASN A 142 -5.59 14.38 -10.26
C ASN A 142 -4.27 13.88 -9.65
N GLY A 143 -4.11 12.58 -9.45
CA GLY A 143 -2.92 11.97 -8.83
C GLY A 143 -2.08 11.16 -9.83
N ASN A 144 -0.83 10.90 -9.47
CA ASN A 144 0.10 10.13 -10.30
C ASN A 144 -0.22 8.62 -10.34
N LEU A 145 -1.02 8.12 -9.41
CA LEU A 145 -1.41 6.72 -9.36
C LEU A 145 -2.55 6.43 -10.34
N LYS A 146 -2.38 5.45 -11.22
CA LYS A 146 -3.42 4.92 -12.13
C LYS A 146 -4.13 3.73 -11.50
N GLN A 147 -3.38 2.80 -10.90
CA GLN A 147 -3.94 1.63 -10.23
C GLN A 147 -3.01 1.16 -9.11
N PHE A 148 -3.58 0.67 -8.02
CA PHE A 148 -2.85 -0.04 -6.98
C PHE A 148 -3.45 -1.44 -6.79
N THR A 149 -2.61 -2.43 -6.57
CA THR A 149 -3.06 -3.79 -6.24
C THR A 149 -2.39 -4.26 -4.98
N ILE A 150 -3.10 -5.00 -4.13
CA ILE A 150 -2.53 -5.64 -2.95
C ILE A 150 -3.10 -7.05 -2.80
N ASN A 151 -2.23 -8.01 -2.55
CA ASN A 151 -2.62 -9.35 -2.14
C ASN A 151 -2.44 -9.46 -0.62
N VAL A 152 -3.55 -9.62 0.10
CA VAL A 152 -3.55 -9.78 1.55
C VAL A 152 -4.37 -11.00 1.95
N SER A 153 -3.70 -11.93 2.62
CA SER A 153 -4.31 -13.14 3.18
C SER A 153 -5.34 -12.79 4.25
N GLN A 154 -6.29 -13.70 4.50
CA GLN A 154 -7.33 -13.49 5.51
C GLN A 154 -6.77 -13.27 6.92
N ASN A 155 -5.55 -13.74 7.22
CA ASN A 155 -4.85 -13.51 8.50
C ASN A 155 -4.12 -12.15 8.58
N GLY A 156 -4.15 -11.33 7.52
CA GLY A 156 -3.48 -10.04 7.46
C GLY A 156 -2.05 -10.06 6.93
N THR A 157 -1.52 -11.22 6.53
CA THR A 157 -0.23 -11.32 5.83
C THR A 157 -0.34 -10.69 4.44
N ILE A 158 0.58 -9.79 4.11
CA ILE A 158 0.65 -9.15 2.79
C ILE A 158 1.68 -9.92 1.98
N ASN A 159 1.27 -10.48 0.83
CA ASN A 159 2.16 -11.29 0.00
C ASN A 159 2.80 -10.46 -1.11
N GLN A 160 2.06 -9.51 -1.68
CA GLN A 160 2.57 -8.62 -2.71
C GLN A 160 1.70 -7.37 -2.84
N PHE A 161 2.26 -6.32 -3.43
CA PHE A 161 1.51 -5.17 -3.89
C PHE A 161 2.16 -4.57 -5.13
N SER A 162 1.39 -3.84 -5.93
CA SER A 162 1.92 -3.12 -7.08
C SER A 162 1.25 -1.78 -7.29
N ALA A 163 1.98 -0.84 -7.85
CA ALA A 163 1.50 0.45 -8.29
C ALA A 163 1.71 0.57 -9.80
N VAL A 164 0.73 1.13 -10.49
CA VAL A 164 0.84 1.57 -11.89
C VAL A 164 0.64 3.07 -11.89
N GLU A 165 1.60 3.80 -12.43
CA GLU A 165 1.56 5.27 -12.55
C GLU A 165 0.86 5.72 -13.85
N GLN A 166 0.65 7.02 -14.02
CA GLN A 166 -0.04 7.56 -15.21
C GLN A 166 0.76 7.35 -16.50
N ASP A 167 2.08 7.25 -16.42
CA ASP A 167 3.00 6.95 -17.53
C ASP A 167 3.08 5.44 -17.85
N ASP A 168 2.20 4.63 -17.24
CA ASP A 168 2.18 3.16 -17.33
C ASP A 168 3.41 2.46 -16.74
N GLN A 169 4.29 3.19 -16.04
CA GLN A 169 5.31 2.57 -15.21
C GLN A 169 4.66 1.73 -14.11
N ARG A 170 5.20 0.54 -13.90
CA ARG A 170 4.71 -0.40 -12.89
C ARG A 170 5.80 -0.77 -11.91
N SER A 171 5.56 -0.54 -10.62
CA SER A 171 6.38 -1.06 -9.53
C SER A 171 5.66 -2.21 -8.85
N LEU A 172 6.26 -3.38 -8.84
CA LEU A 172 5.74 -4.58 -8.20
C LEU A 172 6.66 -4.98 -7.04
N TYR A 173 6.08 -5.25 -5.88
CA TYR A 173 6.77 -5.67 -4.68
C TYR A 173 6.24 -7.02 -4.22
N GLN A 174 7.12 -8.00 -4.05
CA GLN A 174 6.83 -9.27 -3.38
C GLN A 174 7.39 -9.20 -1.97
N LEU A 175 6.55 -9.45 -0.97
CA LEU A 175 6.99 -9.58 0.41
C LEU A 175 7.23 -11.05 0.73
N GLN A 176 8.31 -11.30 1.46
CA GLN A 176 8.72 -12.63 1.89
C GLN A 176 8.98 -12.64 3.38
N SER A 177 8.84 -13.81 4.00
CA SER A 177 9.20 -14.04 5.40
C SER A 177 8.56 -13.03 6.37
N GLN A 178 7.29 -12.65 6.15
CA GLN A 178 6.61 -11.69 7.01
C GLN A 178 6.51 -12.23 8.45
N GLN A 179 7.10 -11.50 9.40
CA GLN A 179 7.04 -11.76 10.82
C GLN A 179 6.16 -10.71 11.49
N ASN A 180 5.03 -11.15 12.06
CA ASN A 180 4.12 -10.28 12.80
C ASN A 180 4.57 -10.19 14.27
N GLY A 181 4.43 -9.01 14.86
CA GLY A 181 4.77 -8.81 16.28
C GLY A 181 5.48 -7.49 16.52
N ALA A 182 5.99 -7.32 17.75
CA ALA A 182 6.67 -6.10 18.14
C ALA A 182 7.93 -5.88 17.29
N VAL A 183 8.10 -4.66 16.79
CA VAL A 183 9.30 -4.18 16.11
C VAL A 183 10.00 -3.19 17.03
N ASP A 184 11.34 -3.25 17.06
CA ASP A 184 12.17 -2.31 17.81
C ASP A 184 11.84 -0.85 17.41
N PRO A 185 11.44 0.02 18.35
CA PRO A 185 11.11 1.41 18.07
C PRO A 185 12.22 2.19 17.35
N SER A 186 13.49 1.83 17.56
CA SER A 186 14.64 2.47 16.90
C SER A 186 14.61 2.34 15.37
N LYS A 187 13.89 1.34 14.84
CA LYS A 187 13.70 1.20 13.40
C LYS A 187 12.95 2.38 12.77
N PHE A 188 12.12 3.09 13.54
CA PHE A 188 11.27 4.16 13.04
C PHE A 188 11.84 5.56 13.31
N THR A 189 13.08 5.65 13.76
CA THR A 189 13.79 6.91 13.97
C THR A 189 14.95 7.00 12.99
N PHE A 190 15.21 8.19 12.47
CA PHE A 190 16.36 8.44 11.60
C PHE A 190 17.21 9.56 12.16
N THR A 191 18.51 9.29 12.26
CA THR A 191 19.53 10.28 12.56
C THR A 191 20.49 10.28 11.38
N PRO A 192 20.65 11.41 10.66
CA PRO A 192 21.60 11.51 9.57
C PRO A 192 23.00 11.09 10.05
N PRO A 193 23.68 10.17 9.36
CA PRO A 193 25.07 9.84 9.64
C PRO A 193 25.98 11.07 9.58
N GLN A 194 27.13 11.02 10.25
CA GLN A 194 28.12 12.08 10.17
C GLN A 194 28.54 12.32 8.71
N GLY A 195 28.58 13.59 8.29
CA GLY A 195 28.93 13.98 6.92
C GLY A 195 27.75 14.13 5.97
N VAL A 196 26.58 13.57 6.32
CA VAL A 196 25.39 13.63 5.47
C VAL A 196 24.79 15.03 5.44
N THR A 197 24.59 15.56 4.24
CA THR A 197 23.88 16.83 4.03
C THR A 197 22.38 16.62 4.21
N VAL A 198 21.73 17.48 4.99
CA VAL A 198 20.29 17.42 5.23
C VAL A 198 19.59 18.55 4.48
N ASP A 199 18.70 18.18 3.57
CA ASP A 199 17.72 19.08 2.95
C ASP A 199 16.40 19.00 3.73
N ASP A 200 16.18 19.95 4.65
CA ASP A 200 14.96 20.02 5.45
C ASP A 200 13.90 20.87 4.73
N GLN A 201 12.88 20.21 4.19
CA GLN A 201 11.78 20.82 3.45
C GLN A 201 10.51 20.99 4.30
N ARG A 202 10.59 20.77 5.61
CA ARG A 202 9.47 21.01 6.51
C ARG A 202 9.28 22.52 6.69
N LYS A 203 8.05 22.97 6.47
CA LYS A 203 7.62 24.36 6.72
C LYS A 203 7.02 24.50 8.11
#